data_AF-A0A9K3Q2D0-F1
#
_entry.id   AF-A0A9K3Q2D0-F1
#
_cell.length_a   1.000
_cell.length_b   1.000
_cell.length_c   1.000
_cell.angle_alpha   90.00
_cell.angle_beta   90.00
_cell.angle_gamma   90.00
#
_symmetry.space_group_name_H-M   'P 1'
#
loop_
_entity.id
_entity.type
_entity.pdbx_description
1 polymer ?
#
loop_
_entity_poly.entity_id
_entity_poly.type
_entity_poly.pdbx_seq_one_letter_code
_entity_poly.pdbx_strand_id
1 'polypeptide(L)'
;MEEGESNDTVSARSAQSQPLIATSETLELFHDDVKYLWTTPEIPVYDEPPSSLEFLRNHVAVSRPCIIRNAIPNESSGRPLTLTLDDLVENFSQLKLQVDVTPDGHGDCLRKVAMPTERDASFTEQVFVKPLEMEMSMVDFCHHLRAGRAKQVLRDDEEKMHQQLDQIEDQVFACADKRNDYNIKSDTVVSLDDCVLYYSRQNDCLRQEMDPLWNWKSSFDQGNTNHIFPRSFDWAEQAFIGTNSADPDKGPDAVNIWIGDERAVSAMHKDHYENLFYVLSGEKVFSLCPPADAAFLYERQVVSGQFQPTTAQPVRSDTAPTWSVTLDTVDQTDESPSSSKTTSKNYAKVHWIAADPFRQDAHRDHFPLLRYAHPMPNVRVRAGEMLYLPALWFHRVTQNCETIGINYWYDMCFDSPLWCYFHLLQQLQVSPNRGKDE
;
A
#
# COMPACT_ATOMS: atom_id res chain seq x y z
N MET A 1 -54.00 -44.63 15.73
CA MET A 1 -53.11 -45.07 14.65
C MET A 1 -52.59 -43.80 14.03
N GLU A 2 -51.53 -43.28 14.62
CA GLU A 2 -50.81 -42.10 14.14
C GLU A 2 -49.83 -42.60 13.07
N GLU A 3 -49.93 -42.03 11.88
CA GLU A 3 -48.98 -42.29 10.79
C GLU A 3 -47.77 -41.37 10.97
N GLY A 4 -46.59 -41.99 11.11
CA GLY A 4 -45.34 -41.30 11.36
C GLY A 4 -44.78 -40.65 10.10
N GLU A 5 -44.49 -39.35 10.20
CA GLU A 5 -43.66 -38.61 9.26
C GLU A 5 -42.18 -39.00 9.45
N SER A 6 -41.57 -39.50 8.38
CA SER A 6 -40.13 -39.76 8.30
C SER A 6 -39.38 -38.44 8.12
N ASN A 7 -38.62 -38.04 9.14
CA ASN A 7 -37.63 -36.97 9.08
C ASN A 7 -36.42 -37.39 8.22
N ASP A 8 -36.43 -37.08 6.93
CA ASP A 8 -35.23 -37.09 6.10
C ASP A 8 -34.44 -35.79 6.34
N THR A 9 -33.46 -35.89 7.23
CA THR A 9 -32.44 -34.87 7.45
C THR A 9 -31.47 -34.86 6.28
N VAL A 10 -31.65 -33.91 5.35
CA VAL A 10 -30.65 -33.61 4.32
C VAL A 10 -29.44 -32.98 5.01
N SER A 11 -28.42 -33.81 5.26
CA SER A 11 -27.09 -33.36 5.68
C SER A 11 -26.52 -32.42 4.61
N ALA A 12 -26.46 -31.12 4.94
CA ALA A 12 -25.72 -30.13 4.18
C ALA A 12 -24.22 -30.47 4.24
N ARG A 13 -23.76 -31.31 3.31
CA ARG A 13 -22.34 -31.42 3.00
C ARG A 13 -21.90 -30.06 2.46
N SER A 14 -20.90 -29.45 3.10
CA SER A 14 -20.24 -28.28 2.54
C SER A 14 -19.77 -28.62 1.12
N ALA A 15 -20.34 -27.94 0.13
CA ALA A 15 -19.84 -28.01 -1.22
C ALA A 15 -18.44 -27.39 -1.21
N GLN A 16 -17.40 -28.23 -1.10
CA GLN A 16 -16.05 -27.81 -1.45
C GLN A 16 -16.11 -27.38 -2.91
N SER A 17 -15.95 -26.07 -3.17
CA SER A 17 -15.92 -25.54 -4.53
C SER A 17 -14.80 -26.27 -5.28
N GLN A 18 -15.13 -26.85 -6.44
CA GLN A 18 -14.09 -27.36 -7.32
C GLN A 18 -13.24 -26.17 -7.77
N PRO A 19 -11.90 -26.28 -7.74
CA PRO A 19 -11.05 -25.18 -8.15
C PRO A 19 -11.25 -24.87 -9.64
N LEU A 20 -11.22 -23.59 -9.99
CA LEU A 20 -11.25 -23.15 -11.38
C LEU A 20 -9.87 -23.41 -11.99
N ILE A 21 -9.77 -24.48 -12.76
CA ILE A 21 -8.51 -24.93 -13.33
C ILE A 21 -8.33 -24.35 -14.74
N ALA A 22 -7.34 -23.47 -14.93
CA ALA A 22 -6.97 -22.96 -16.24
C ALA A 22 -5.91 -23.84 -16.93
N THR A 23 -6.05 -24.04 -18.24
CA THR A 23 -5.02 -24.65 -19.09
C THR A 23 -4.00 -23.59 -19.54
N SER A 24 -2.80 -24.00 -19.96
CA SER A 24 -1.80 -23.04 -20.48
C SER A 24 -2.31 -22.26 -21.69
N GLU A 25 -3.06 -22.91 -22.59
CA GLU A 25 -3.68 -22.25 -23.75
C GLU A 25 -4.69 -21.17 -23.33
N THR A 26 -5.53 -21.47 -22.32
CA THR A 26 -6.49 -20.49 -21.77
C THR A 26 -5.77 -19.30 -21.13
N LEU A 27 -4.66 -19.53 -20.44
CA LEU A 27 -3.86 -18.45 -19.83
C LEU A 27 -3.17 -17.58 -20.88
N GLU A 28 -2.69 -18.17 -21.98
CA GLU A 28 -2.10 -17.44 -23.10
C GLU A 28 -3.13 -16.54 -23.79
N LEU A 29 -4.34 -17.07 -24.07
CA LEU A 29 -5.42 -16.27 -24.64
C LEU A 29 -5.85 -15.14 -23.72
N PHE A 30 -6.00 -15.41 -22.42
CA PHE A 30 -6.35 -14.40 -21.44
C PHE A 30 -5.26 -13.32 -21.32
N HIS A 31 -3.99 -13.72 -21.32
CA HIS A 31 -2.85 -12.79 -21.36
C HIS A 31 -2.93 -11.85 -22.58
N ASP A 32 -3.12 -12.41 -23.78
CA ASP A 32 -3.24 -11.59 -24.99
C ASP A 32 -4.44 -10.64 -24.91
N ASP A 33 -5.61 -11.10 -24.47
CA ASP A 33 -6.80 -10.26 -24.33
C ASP A 33 -6.56 -9.09 -23.36
N VAL A 34 -5.98 -9.34 -22.19
CA VAL A 34 -5.67 -8.29 -21.19
C VAL A 34 -4.68 -7.28 -21.76
N LYS A 35 -3.64 -7.77 -22.44
CA LYS A 35 -2.64 -6.91 -23.09
C LYS A 35 -3.28 -5.96 -24.10
N TYR A 36 -4.17 -6.44 -24.97
CA TYR A 36 -4.76 -5.59 -26.01
C TYR A 36 -5.92 -4.72 -25.51
N LEU A 37 -6.66 -5.17 -24.50
CA LEU A 37 -7.87 -4.48 -24.03
C LEU A 37 -7.63 -3.55 -22.84
N TRP A 38 -6.69 -3.86 -21.94
CA TRP A 38 -6.52 -3.10 -20.69
C TRP A 38 -5.20 -2.35 -20.61
N THR A 39 -4.12 -2.95 -21.13
CA THR A 39 -2.83 -2.26 -21.12
C THR A 39 -2.80 -1.20 -22.21
N THR A 40 -2.24 -0.04 -21.88
CA THR A 40 -1.97 1.03 -22.85
C THR A 40 -0.46 1.26 -22.87
N PRO A 41 0.15 1.47 -24.05
CA PRO A 41 1.60 1.71 -24.13
C PRO A 41 2.03 2.94 -23.33
N GLU A 42 1.15 3.93 -23.24
CA GLU A 42 1.35 5.17 -22.49
C GLU A 42 0.05 5.56 -21.78
N ILE A 43 0.19 6.09 -20.57
CA ILE A 43 -0.94 6.61 -19.78
C ILE A 43 -1.49 7.87 -20.47
N PRO A 44 -2.79 7.93 -20.82
CA PRO A 44 -3.38 9.12 -21.40
C PRO A 44 -3.23 10.34 -20.48
N VAL A 45 -2.93 11.49 -21.06
CA VAL A 45 -2.75 12.76 -20.35
C VAL A 45 -3.77 13.78 -20.83
N TYR A 46 -4.51 14.38 -19.90
CA TYR A 46 -5.39 15.51 -20.14
C TYR A 46 -4.74 16.80 -19.65
N ASP A 47 -4.85 17.87 -20.42
CA ASP A 47 -4.34 19.19 -20.00
C ASP A 47 -5.24 19.87 -18.95
N GLU A 48 -6.51 19.48 -18.87
CA GLU A 48 -7.52 19.98 -17.93
C GLU A 48 -8.45 18.83 -17.52
N PRO A 49 -9.22 18.96 -16.42
CA PRO A 49 -10.25 17.99 -16.07
C PRO A 49 -11.20 17.65 -17.23
N PRO A 50 -11.38 16.37 -17.58
CA PRO A 50 -12.32 15.95 -18.61
C PRO A 50 -13.78 16.17 -18.17
N SER A 51 -14.71 16.16 -19.12
CA SER A 51 -16.15 16.09 -18.75
C SER A 51 -16.47 14.76 -18.07
N SER A 52 -17.49 14.73 -17.19
CA SER A 52 -17.89 13.50 -16.48
C SER A 52 -18.21 12.35 -17.41
N LEU A 53 -18.87 12.62 -18.55
CA LEU A 53 -19.19 11.59 -19.54
C LEU A 53 -17.93 11.02 -20.21
N GLU A 54 -16.96 11.89 -20.51
CA GLU A 54 -15.70 11.47 -21.10
C GLU A 54 -14.87 10.65 -20.10
N PHE A 55 -14.78 11.11 -18.86
CA PHE A 55 -14.09 10.41 -17.78
C PHE A 55 -14.72 9.04 -17.51
N LEU A 56 -16.05 8.99 -17.40
CA LEU A 56 -16.79 7.74 -17.22
C LEU A 56 -16.51 6.76 -18.36
N ARG A 57 -16.69 7.20 -19.61
CA ARG A 57 -16.58 6.34 -20.79
C ARG A 57 -15.15 5.85 -21.03
N ASN A 58 -14.17 6.73 -20.90
CA ASN A 58 -12.79 6.46 -21.31
C ASN A 58 -11.93 5.85 -20.19
N HIS A 59 -12.32 6.05 -18.91
CA HIS A 59 -11.49 5.69 -17.75
C HIS A 59 -12.24 4.84 -16.74
N VAL A 60 -13.31 5.34 -16.13
CA VAL A 60 -13.98 4.64 -15.02
C VAL A 60 -14.62 3.33 -15.48
N ALA A 61 -15.48 3.37 -16.50
CA ALA A 61 -16.23 2.19 -16.96
C ALA A 61 -15.35 1.10 -17.58
N VAL A 62 -14.17 1.47 -18.09
CA VAL A 62 -13.20 0.54 -18.69
C VAL A 62 -12.02 0.23 -17.77
N SER A 63 -12.03 0.76 -16.54
CA SER A 63 -10.97 0.65 -15.53
C SER A 63 -9.58 0.97 -16.10
N ARG A 64 -9.37 2.21 -16.56
CA ARG A 64 -8.08 2.65 -17.13
C ARG A 64 -7.55 3.93 -16.48
N PRO A 65 -6.29 3.94 -16.01
CA PRO A 65 -5.68 5.12 -15.42
C PRO A 65 -5.47 6.25 -16.45
N CYS A 66 -5.41 7.49 -15.95
CA CYS A 66 -4.98 8.66 -16.72
C CYS A 66 -4.34 9.71 -15.83
N ILE A 67 -3.55 10.60 -16.45
CA ILE A 67 -3.02 11.79 -15.80
C ILE A 67 -3.85 12.99 -16.22
N ILE A 68 -4.19 13.86 -15.27
CA ILE A 68 -5.00 15.05 -15.45
C ILE A 68 -4.19 16.22 -14.89
N ARG A 69 -3.80 17.15 -15.77
CA ARG A 69 -3.13 18.39 -15.39
C ARG A 69 -4.16 19.43 -14.97
N ASN A 70 -3.70 20.44 -14.25
CA ASN A 70 -4.51 21.60 -13.83
C ASN A 70 -5.78 21.20 -13.06
N ALA A 71 -5.81 20.02 -12.46
CA ALA A 71 -6.98 19.49 -11.76
C ALA A 71 -7.33 20.27 -10.48
N ILE A 72 -6.32 20.90 -9.87
CA ILE A 72 -6.47 21.75 -8.68
C ILE A 72 -5.76 23.08 -8.96
N PRO A 73 -6.46 24.10 -9.49
CA PRO A 73 -5.85 25.40 -9.71
C PRO A 73 -5.66 26.17 -8.40
N ASN A 74 -4.54 26.87 -8.27
CA ASN A 74 -4.35 27.88 -7.26
C ASN A 74 -5.06 29.16 -7.70
N GLU A 75 -6.14 29.51 -7.00
CA GLU A 75 -7.01 30.67 -7.24
C GLU A 75 -6.24 31.98 -7.50
N SER A 76 -5.13 32.20 -6.80
CA SER A 76 -4.37 33.46 -6.88
C SER A 76 -3.46 33.56 -8.11
N SER A 77 -2.98 32.44 -8.63
CA SER A 77 -1.98 32.42 -9.72
C SER A 77 -2.49 31.79 -11.01
N GLY A 78 -3.60 31.06 -10.96
CA GLY A 78 -4.11 30.23 -12.06
C GLY A 78 -3.22 29.05 -12.42
N ARG A 79 -2.15 28.79 -11.65
CA ARG A 79 -1.25 27.63 -11.83
C ARG A 79 -1.73 26.47 -10.96
N PRO A 80 -1.31 25.22 -11.24
CA PRO A 80 -1.58 24.11 -10.34
C PRO A 80 -1.17 24.41 -8.89
N LEU A 81 -1.98 23.99 -7.93
CA LEU A 81 -1.70 24.10 -6.51
C LEU A 81 -0.42 23.35 -6.18
N THR A 82 0.53 24.04 -5.56
CA THR A 82 1.76 23.44 -5.05
C THR A 82 1.92 23.77 -3.58
N LEU A 83 2.46 22.81 -2.82
CA LEU A 83 2.79 22.99 -1.42
C LEU A 83 4.05 22.21 -1.09
N THR A 84 5.04 22.89 -0.53
CA THR A 84 6.33 22.30 -0.14
C THR A 84 6.33 21.96 1.34
N LEU A 85 7.32 21.16 1.76
CA LEU A 85 7.48 20.84 3.17
C LEU A 85 7.88 22.08 3.99
N ASP A 86 8.57 23.05 3.37
CA ASP A 86 8.91 24.32 4.02
C ASP A 86 7.65 25.15 4.30
N ASP A 87 6.71 25.21 3.35
CA ASP A 87 5.42 25.89 3.56
C ASP A 87 4.64 25.25 4.73
N LEU A 88 4.66 23.92 4.81
CA LEU A 88 4.03 23.18 5.90
C LEU A 88 4.70 23.45 7.25
N VAL A 89 6.03 23.48 7.31
CA VAL A 89 6.75 23.77 8.55
C VAL A 89 6.52 25.21 9.00
N GLU A 90 6.51 26.18 8.07
CA GLU A 90 6.28 27.60 8.39
C GLU A 90 4.91 27.82 9.03
N ASN A 91 3.87 27.16 8.50
CA ASN A 91 2.48 27.40 8.92
C ASN A 91 1.99 26.41 9.99
N PHE A 92 2.54 25.19 10.04
CA PHE A 92 2.06 24.08 10.87
C PHE A 92 3.18 23.38 11.65
N SER A 93 4.27 24.08 11.97
CA SER A 93 5.45 23.56 12.70
C SER A 93 5.14 22.59 13.86
N GLN A 94 4.18 22.96 14.72
CA GLN A 94 3.86 22.21 15.95
C GLN A 94 2.75 21.18 15.78
N LEU A 95 2.18 21.03 14.57
CA LEU A 95 1.18 20.02 14.27
C LEU A 95 1.77 18.63 14.56
N LYS A 96 1.05 17.83 15.33
CA LYS A 96 1.48 16.48 15.72
C LYS A 96 1.07 15.49 14.64
N LEU A 97 2.01 14.63 14.27
CA LEU A 97 1.87 13.62 13.22
C LEU A 97 2.22 12.26 13.82
N GLN A 98 1.48 11.22 13.42
CA GLN A 98 1.92 9.83 13.59
C GLN A 98 2.77 9.45 12.38
N VAL A 99 4.09 9.41 12.57
CA VAL A 99 5.08 9.20 11.50
C VAL A 99 5.53 7.75 11.48
N ASP A 100 5.63 7.19 10.28
CA ASP A 100 6.14 5.85 10.04
C ASP A 100 7.66 5.87 10.07
N VAL A 101 8.25 4.97 10.85
CA VAL A 101 9.70 4.84 11.04
C VAL A 101 10.12 3.42 10.70
N THR A 102 11.09 3.31 9.80
CA THR A 102 11.62 2.03 9.33
C THR A 102 13.14 2.06 9.27
N PRO A 103 13.81 0.89 9.34
CA PRO A 103 15.26 0.82 9.14
C PRO A 103 15.70 1.19 7.71
N ASP A 104 14.84 0.94 6.73
CA ASP A 104 15.22 0.81 5.31
C ASP A 104 14.27 1.52 4.34
N GLY A 105 13.16 2.11 4.83
CA GLY A 105 12.16 2.81 4.01
C GLY A 105 11.03 1.92 3.50
N HIS A 106 10.99 0.67 3.91
CA HIS A 106 10.09 -0.32 3.36
C HIS A 106 9.22 -0.93 4.48
N GLY A 107 8.24 -0.15 4.96
CA GLY A 107 7.14 -0.68 5.78
C GLY A 107 6.05 -1.34 4.92
N ASP A 108 5.07 -1.94 5.57
CA ASP A 108 3.90 -2.58 4.96
C ASP A 108 4.27 -3.49 3.78
N CYS A 109 5.22 -4.39 4.03
CA CYS A 109 5.65 -5.34 3.01
C CYS A 109 6.19 -6.62 3.63
N LEU A 110 6.46 -7.61 2.77
CA LEU A 110 6.98 -8.89 3.23
C LEU A 110 8.45 -8.78 3.66
N ARG A 111 8.76 -9.42 4.78
CA ARG A 111 10.09 -9.53 5.37
C ARG A 111 10.39 -10.93 5.83
N LYS A 112 11.66 -11.31 5.68
CA LYS A 112 12.20 -12.52 6.25
C LYS A 112 12.40 -12.32 7.75
N VAL A 113 11.69 -13.11 8.56
CA VAL A 113 11.77 -13.05 10.03
C VAL A 113 12.19 -14.40 10.57
N ALA A 114 13.21 -14.42 11.44
CA ALA A 114 13.63 -15.61 12.16
C ALA A 114 12.63 -15.91 13.28
N MET A 115 11.85 -16.97 13.11
CA MET A 115 10.76 -17.34 14.01
C MET A 115 11.27 -18.02 15.28
N PRO A 116 10.67 -17.74 16.45
CA PRO A 116 11.04 -18.37 17.70
C PRO A 116 10.53 -19.82 17.73
N THR A 117 11.42 -20.79 17.93
CA THR A 117 11.09 -22.21 18.02
C THR A 117 11.44 -22.79 19.38
N GLU A 118 10.65 -23.75 19.87
CA GLU A 118 10.94 -24.49 21.13
C GLU A 118 12.15 -25.44 21.01
N ARG A 119 12.63 -25.69 19.79
CA ARG A 119 13.85 -26.45 19.49
C ARG A 119 14.85 -25.47 18.86
N ASP A 120 16.12 -25.57 19.22
CA ASP A 120 17.24 -24.66 18.86
C ASP A 120 17.49 -24.39 17.35
N ALA A 121 16.59 -24.79 16.45
CA ALA A 121 16.65 -24.47 15.02
C ALA A 121 15.63 -23.38 14.68
N SER A 122 16.08 -22.12 14.63
CA SER A 122 15.30 -21.03 14.03
C SER A 122 15.07 -21.32 12.55
N PHE A 123 13.83 -21.14 12.08
CA PHE A 123 13.51 -21.10 10.65
C PHE A 123 13.07 -19.69 10.28
N THR A 124 13.25 -19.35 9.00
CA THR A 124 12.86 -18.04 8.48
C THR A 124 11.51 -18.13 7.81
N GLU A 125 10.61 -17.20 8.12
CA GLU A 125 9.28 -17.08 7.52
C GLU A 125 9.10 -15.71 6.86
N GLN A 126 8.22 -15.63 5.85
CA GLN A 126 7.79 -14.37 5.25
C GLN A 126 6.64 -13.78 6.08
N VAL A 127 6.89 -12.62 6.69
CA VAL A 127 5.95 -11.90 7.56
C VAL A 127 5.65 -10.55 6.92
N PHE A 128 4.39 -10.12 6.93
CA PHE A 128 4.03 -8.75 6.60
C PHE A 128 4.40 -7.83 7.77
N VAL A 129 5.33 -6.90 7.55
CA VAL A 129 5.88 -6.06 8.62
C VAL A 129 5.48 -4.61 8.39
N LYS A 130 4.71 -4.09 9.35
CA LYS A 130 4.31 -2.68 9.45
C LYS A 130 5.47 -1.80 9.98
N PRO A 131 5.51 -0.51 9.64
CA PRO A 131 6.46 0.42 10.24
C PRO A 131 6.23 0.59 11.75
N LEU A 132 7.25 1.08 12.46
CA LEU A 132 7.06 1.62 13.80
C LEU A 132 6.37 2.98 13.67
N GLU A 133 5.26 3.18 14.38
CA GLU A 133 4.58 4.48 14.40
C GLU A 133 5.10 5.32 15.58
N MET A 134 5.45 6.59 15.32
CA MET A 134 5.93 7.52 16.34
C MET A 134 5.26 8.88 16.22
N GLU A 135 4.75 9.40 17.33
CA GLU A 135 4.24 10.78 17.37
C GLU A 135 5.40 11.78 17.41
N MET A 136 5.40 12.74 16.48
CA MET A 136 6.34 13.87 16.47
C MET A 136 5.72 15.13 15.86
N SER A 137 6.36 16.28 16.03
CA SER A 137 5.90 17.52 15.39
C SER A 137 6.29 17.56 13.90
N MET A 138 5.57 18.34 13.08
CA MET A 138 5.91 18.59 11.67
C MET A 138 7.37 19.07 11.51
N VAL A 139 7.84 19.94 12.40
CA VAL A 139 9.23 20.43 12.35
C VAL A 139 10.25 19.34 12.69
N ASP A 140 9.98 18.50 13.70
CA ASP A 140 10.87 17.39 14.07
C ASP A 140 10.91 16.32 12.97
N PHE A 141 9.75 16.01 12.38
CA PHE A 141 9.64 15.11 11.23
C PHE A 141 10.48 15.62 10.05
N CYS A 142 10.30 16.88 9.66
CA CYS A 142 11.07 17.50 8.57
C CYS A 142 12.58 17.48 8.85
N HIS A 143 12.98 17.78 10.09
CA HIS A 143 14.38 17.69 10.52
C HIS A 143 14.95 16.28 10.33
N HIS A 144 14.30 15.25 10.88
CA HIS A 144 14.80 13.87 10.82
C HIS A 144 14.75 13.28 9.39
N LEU A 145 13.71 13.60 8.62
CA LEU A 145 13.61 13.24 7.20
C LEU A 145 14.85 13.75 6.45
N ARG A 146 15.13 15.06 6.53
CA ARG A 146 16.23 15.71 5.80
C ARG A 146 17.61 15.34 6.35
N ALA A 147 17.76 15.18 7.66
CA ALA A 147 19.01 14.75 8.28
C ALA A 147 19.41 13.35 7.83
N GLY A 148 18.47 12.39 7.85
CA GLY A 148 18.73 11.04 7.36
C GLY A 148 19.00 10.99 5.86
N ARG A 149 18.28 11.80 5.07
CA ARG A 149 18.53 11.93 3.63
C ARG A 149 19.94 12.43 3.34
N ALA A 150 20.39 13.47 4.05
CA ALA A 150 21.74 14.02 3.91
C ALA A 150 22.82 13.01 4.29
N LYS A 151 22.62 12.22 5.36
CA LYS A 151 23.55 11.13 5.73
C LYS A 151 23.67 10.07 4.64
N GLN A 152 22.57 9.69 3.98
CA GLN A 152 22.62 8.71 2.90
C GLN A 152 23.38 9.22 1.69
N VAL A 153 23.16 10.47 1.27
CA VAL A 153 23.90 11.07 0.15
C VAL A 153 25.41 11.02 0.39
N LEU A 154 25.85 11.31 1.62
CA LEU A 154 27.26 11.20 2.00
C LEU A 154 27.80 9.77 1.91
N ARG A 155 26.99 8.75 2.26
CA ARG A 155 27.38 7.33 2.14
C ARG A 155 27.43 6.86 0.69
N ASP A 156 26.45 7.24 -0.13
CA ASP A 156 26.38 6.83 -1.54
C ASP A 156 27.51 7.48 -2.38
N ASP A 157 27.98 8.68 -2.00
CA ASP A 157 29.17 9.30 -2.58
C ASP A 157 30.47 8.54 -2.22
N GLU A 158 30.53 7.90 -1.05
CA GLU A 158 31.65 7.08 -0.59
C GLU A 158 31.63 5.67 -1.19
N GLU A 159 30.45 5.08 -1.40
CA GLU A 159 30.24 3.73 -1.94
C GLU A 159 29.67 3.76 -3.36
N LYS A 160 30.54 3.75 -4.38
CA LYS A 160 30.13 3.65 -5.79
C LYS A 160 29.36 2.34 -6.08
N MET A 161 28.03 2.44 -6.09
CA MET A 161 27.07 1.89 -7.06
C MET A 161 27.21 0.40 -7.41
N HIS A 162 26.45 -0.48 -6.73
CA HIS A 162 25.57 -1.55 -7.27
C HIS A 162 25.04 -2.42 -6.10
N GLN A 163 23.76 -2.82 -6.17
CA GLN A 163 23.05 -3.79 -5.28
C GLN A 163 22.44 -3.29 -3.95
N GLN A 164 21.58 -2.26 -3.94
CA GLN A 164 20.80 -1.95 -2.72
C GLN A 164 19.47 -2.74 -2.61
N LEU A 165 18.75 -3.00 -3.71
CA LEU A 165 17.44 -3.67 -3.63
C LEU A 165 17.51 -5.17 -3.26
N ASP A 166 18.49 -5.91 -3.76
CA ASP A 166 18.66 -7.34 -3.45
C ASP A 166 19.05 -7.56 -1.98
N GLN A 167 19.77 -6.58 -1.38
CA GLN A 167 20.24 -6.66 0.00
C GLN A 167 19.10 -6.47 1.02
N ILE A 168 18.05 -5.71 0.66
CA ILE A 168 16.92 -5.42 1.56
C ILE A 168 16.00 -6.65 1.71
N GLU A 169 15.69 -7.37 0.61
CA GLU A 169 14.80 -8.55 0.66
C GLU A 169 15.45 -9.77 1.32
N ASP A 170 16.78 -9.88 1.26
CA ASP A 170 17.53 -10.95 1.90
C ASP A 170 17.85 -10.70 3.38
N GLN A 171 17.62 -9.47 3.87
CA GLN A 171 17.80 -9.15 5.28
C GLN A 171 16.82 -9.94 6.15
N VAL A 172 17.37 -10.69 7.11
CA VAL A 172 16.58 -11.46 8.09
C VAL A 172 16.50 -10.69 9.40
N PHE A 173 15.29 -10.39 9.84
CA PHE A 173 15.03 -9.74 11.13
C PHE A 173 14.77 -10.77 12.23
N ALA A 174 15.24 -10.48 13.44
CA ALA A 174 14.92 -11.31 14.61
C ALA A 174 13.47 -11.08 15.05
N CYS A 175 12.74 -12.14 15.41
CA CYS A 175 11.48 -12.00 16.12
C CYS A 175 11.72 -11.61 17.60
N ALA A 176 11.13 -10.51 18.06
CA ALA A 176 11.15 -10.14 19.47
C ALA A 176 10.21 -11.07 20.26
N ASP A 177 10.72 -11.75 21.29
CA ASP A 177 9.89 -12.57 22.18
C ASP A 177 9.53 -11.75 23.44
N LYS A 178 8.23 -11.47 23.64
CA LYS A 178 7.70 -10.72 24.79
C LYS A 178 8.03 -11.33 26.17
N ARG A 179 8.73 -12.48 26.23
CA ARG A 179 9.03 -13.21 27.47
C ARG A 179 10.24 -12.68 28.26
N ASN A 180 11.06 -11.81 27.67
CA ASN A 180 12.27 -11.27 28.32
C ASN A 180 12.23 -9.74 28.46
N ASP A 181 11.10 -9.18 28.91
CA ASP A 181 11.09 -7.87 29.58
C ASP A 181 11.74 -8.00 30.96
N TYR A 182 13.05 -8.25 30.97
CA TYR A 182 13.86 -7.89 32.12
C TYR A 182 13.97 -6.36 32.11
N ASN A 183 13.75 -5.75 33.27
CA ASN A 183 14.06 -4.35 33.58
C ASN A 183 15.48 -3.98 33.09
N ILE A 184 15.59 -3.54 31.84
CA ILE A 184 16.84 -3.11 31.21
C ILE A 184 16.68 -1.61 30.99
N LYS A 185 17.61 -0.84 31.57
CA LYS A 185 17.66 0.62 31.46
C LYS A 185 17.75 1.01 29.98
N SER A 186 16.88 1.92 29.59
CA SER A 186 16.52 2.33 28.23
C SER A 186 17.54 3.28 27.58
N ASP A 187 18.77 2.85 27.36
CA ASP A 187 19.81 3.75 26.81
C ASP A 187 20.25 3.40 25.36
N THR A 188 19.64 2.40 24.71
CA THR A 188 19.83 2.19 23.26
C THR A 188 18.74 2.92 22.49
N VAL A 189 18.86 4.25 22.36
CA VAL A 189 17.98 5.04 21.51
C VAL A 189 18.45 4.86 20.06
N VAL A 190 17.63 4.23 19.22
CA VAL A 190 17.86 4.25 17.77
C VAL A 190 17.87 5.71 17.33
N SER A 191 18.95 6.16 16.70
CA SER A 191 19.02 7.51 16.15
C SER A 191 18.02 7.60 14.99
N LEU A 192 17.00 8.45 15.12
CA LEU A 192 15.99 8.64 14.07
C LEU A 192 16.62 9.15 12.75
N ASP A 193 17.75 9.83 12.82
CA ASP A 193 18.51 10.27 11.65
C ASP A 193 19.13 9.10 10.87
N ASP A 194 19.24 7.91 11.47
CA ASP A 194 19.71 6.70 10.79
C ASP A 194 18.56 5.86 10.22
N CYS A 195 17.32 6.28 10.45
CA CYS A 195 16.11 5.64 9.97
C CYS A 195 15.60 6.31 8.68
N VAL A 196 14.63 5.65 8.04
CA VAL A 196 13.81 6.25 6.99
C VAL A 196 12.44 6.55 7.57
N LEU A 197 12.09 7.84 7.56
CA LEU A 197 10.83 8.36 8.06
C LEU A 197 9.96 8.77 6.88
N TYR A 198 8.66 8.56 7.01
CA TYR A 198 7.67 9.03 6.06
C TYR A 198 6.31 9.14 6.76
N TYR A 199 5.41 9.94 6.21
CA TYR A 199 4.02 10.04 6.65
C TYR A 199 3.14 9.38 5.59
N SER A 200 2.53 8.24 5.94
CA SER A 200 1.70 7.46 5.03
C SER A 200 0.38 6.97 5.65
N ARG A 201 -0.04 7.61 6.75
CA ARG A 201 -1.30 7.29 7.42
C ARG A 201 -2.46 7.36 6.43
N GLN A 202 -3.17 6.25 6.30
CA GLN A 202 -4.41 6.14 5.54
C GLN A 202 -5.61 6.41 6.47
N ASN A 203 -6.83 6.26 5.94
CA ASN A 203 -8.10 6.43 6.67
C ASN A 203 -8.44 7.88 7.03
N ASP A 204 -8.40 8.73 6.02
CA ASP A 204 -8.89 10.11 6.11
C ASP A 204 -8.02 11.03 6.97
N CYS A 205 -6.72 10.76 6.98
CA CYS A 205 -5.76 11.40 7.89
C CYS A 205 -5.69 12.92 7.72
N LEU A 206 -5.91 13.46 6.52
CA LEU A 206 -5.85 14.90 6.30
C LEU A 206 -7.00 15.63 7.02
N ARG A 207 -8.21 15.05 7.02
CA ARG A 207 -9.37 15.63 7.70
C ARG A 207 -9.37 15.35 9.20
N GLN A 208 -8.86 14.20 9.63
CA GLN A 208 -8.92 13.76 11.03
C GLN A 208 -7.70 14.18 11.86
N GLU A 209 -6.48 14.01 11.34
CA GLU A 209 -5.24 14.28 12.06
C GLU A 209 -4.70 15.70 11.74
N MET A 210 -4.89 16.17 10.50
CA MET A 210 -4.35 17.44 10.00
C MET A 210 -5.44 18.47 9.70
N ASP A 211 -6.50 18.52 10.51
CA ASP A 211 -7.64 19.44 10.34
C ASP A 211 -7.26 20.92 10.10
N PRO A 212 -6.26 21.51 10.80
CA PRO A 212 -5.83 22.88 10.51
C PRO A 212 -5.32 23.08 9.08
N LEU A 213 -4.64 22.07 8.51
CA LEU A 213 -4.17 22.09 7.13
C LEU A 213 -5.34 21.87 6.17
N TRP A 214 -6.24 20.93 6.46
CA TRP A 214 -7.44 20.70 5.66
C TRP A 214 -8.31 21.96 5.56
N ASN A 215 -8.46 22.70 6.65
CA ASN A 215 -9.26 23.93 6.74
C ASN A 215 -8.47 25.20 6.41
N TRP A 216 -7.24 25.07 5.88
CA TRP A 216 -6.44 26.22 5.50
C TRP A 216 -7.05 26.97 4.31
N LYS A 217 -7.17 28.29 4.47
CA LYS A 217 -7.78 29.19 3.49
C LYS A 217 -6.73 30.03 2.79
N SER A 218 -6.95 30.29 1.50
CA SER A 218 -6.09 31.20 0.74
C SER A 218 -6.16 32.59 1.37
N SER A 219 -5.04 33.07 1.92
CA SER A 219 -4.98 34.33 2.67
C SER A 219 -4.76 35.56 1.76
N PHE A 220 -4.69 35.36 0.45
CA PHE A 220 -4.14 36.33 -0.49
C PHE A 220 -5.18 37.22 -1.17
N ASP A 221 -6.47 36.98 -0.99
CA ASP A 221 -7.52 37.84 -1.53
C ASP A 221 -8.47 38.27 -0.42
N GLN A 222 -8.59 39.59 -0.18
CA GLN A 222 -9.33 40.19 0.95
C GLN A 222 -10.86 39.97 0.91
N GLY A 223 -11.33 39.02 0.11
CA GLY A 223 -12.71 38.55 0.04
C GLY A 223 -12.90 37.06 -0.30
N ASN A 224 -11.84 36.31 -0.62
CA ASN A 224 -11.94 34.89 -0.95
C ASN A 224 -11.67 34.04 0.30
N THR A 225 -12.68 33.30 0.78
CA THR A 225 -12.59 32.46 1.98
C THR A 225 -12.50 30.97 1.63
N ASN A 226 -12.22 30.64 0.37
CA ASN A 226 -12.14 29.26 -0.10
C ASN A 226 -10.94 28.52 0.52
N HIS A 227 -11.17 27.24 0.81
CA HIS A 227 -10.13 26.32 1.24
C HIS A 227 -9.17 26.07 0.08
N ILE A 228 -7.89 25.84 0.39
CA ILE A 228 -6.88 25.57 -0.65
C ILE A 228 -7.09 24.19 -1.29
N PHE A 229 -7.65 23.23 -0.56
CA PHE A 229 -7.95 21.89 -1.06
C PHE A 229 -9.41 21.82 -1.51
N PRO A 230 -9.68 21.35 -2.74
CA PRO A 230 -11.03 21.05 -3.18
C PRO A 230 -11.73 20.10 -2.22
N ARG A 231 -13.01 20.38 -1.96
CA ARG A 231 -13.89 19.52 -1.14
C ARG A 231 -14.61 18.46 -1.97
N SER A 232 -14.69 18.68 -3.28
CA SER A 232 -15.37 17.84 -4.24
C SER A 232 -14.77 18.05 -5.63
N PHE A 233 -14.93 17.05 -6.50
CA PHE A 233 -14.62 17.11 -7.92
C PHE A 233 -15.87 16.73 -8.72
N ASP A 234 -16.74 17.70 -9.03
CA ASP A 234 -17.99 17.47 -9.77
C ASP A 234 -17.83 16.58 -11.01
N TRP A 235 -16.74 16.79 -11.76
CA TRP A 235 -16.46 16.03 -12.97
C TRP A 235 -16.24 14.55 -12.69
N ALA A 236 -15.57 14.21 -11.59
CA ALA A 236 -15.26 12.84 -11.18
C ALA A 236 -16.43 12.19 -10.45
N GLU A 237 -17.06 12.92 -9.52
CA GLU A 237 -18.15 12.43 -8.67
C GLU A 237 -19.38 12.03 -9.50
N GLN A 238 -19.73 12.84 -10.50
CA GLN A 238 -20.81 12.48 -11.45
C GLN A 238 -20.48 11.22 -12.26
N ALA A 239 -19.19 10.92 -12.50
CA ALA A 239 -18.76 9.70 -13.18
C ALA A 239 -18.75 8.48 -12.25
N PHE A 240 -18.30 8.61 -11.01
CA PHE A 240 -18.21 7.50 -10.05
C PHE A 240 -19.59 7.05 -9.54
N ILE A 241 -20.42 8.00 -9.15
CA ILE A 241 -21.63 7.71 -8.35
C ILE A 241 -22.89 7.64 -9.24
N GLY A 242 -22.80 8.17 -10.46
CA GLY A 242 -23.98 8.45 -11.29
C GLY A 242 -24.91 9.48 -10.62
N THR A 243 -25.88 10.01 -11.36
CA THR A 243 -26.77 11.09 -10.90
C THR A 243 -27.75 10.71 -9.79
N ASN A 244 -27.59 9.55 -9.14
CA ASN A 244 -28.56 8.94 -8.22
C ASN A 244 -28.00 8.69 -6.80
N SER A 245 -26.95 9.41 -6.38
CA SER A 245 -26.56 9.40 -4.97
C SER A 245 -27.74 9.83 -4.10
N ALA A 246 -28.05 9.07 -3.05
CA ALA A 246 -28.97 9.51 -2.00
C ALA A 246 -28.44 10.75 -1.26
N ASP A 247 -27.14 11.05 -1.42
CA ASP A 247 -26.47 12.21 -0.85
C ASP A 247 -25.58 12.88 -1.93
N PRO A 248 -26.05 13.94 -2.60
CA PRO A 248 -25.26 14.68 -3.58
C PRO A 248 -24.07 15.43 -2.96
N ASP A 249 -23.99 15.52 -1.62
CA ASP A 249 -22.92 16.22 -0.90
C ASP A 249 -21.88 15.24 -0.31
N LYS A 250 -21.99 13.92 -0.60
CA LYS A 250 -21.16 12.86 0.03
C LYS A 250 -19.64 13.08 -0.15
N GLY A 251 -19.21 13.71 -1.25
CA GLY A 251 -17.80 13.97 -1.53
C GLY A 251 -16.92 12.70 -1.46
N PRO A 252 -15.60 12.84 -1.24
CA PRO A 252 -14.69 11.71 -1.05
C PRO A 252 -14.89 11.04 0.31
N ASP A 253 -14.86 9.70 0.32
CA ASP A 253 -14.94 8.87 1.53
C ASP A 253 -13.71 9.07 2.43
N ALA A 254 -12.52 9.28 1.84
CA ALA A 254 -11.30 9.65 2.56
C ALA A 254 -10.42 10.63 1.77
N VAL A 255 -9.73 11.51 2.50
CA VAL A 255 -8.68 12.37 1.95
C VAL A 255 -7.40 12.17 2.76
N ASN A 256 -6.34 11.69 2.11
CA ASN A 256 -5.07 11.42 2.78
C ASN A 256 -3.95 12.28 2.20
N ILE A 257 -2.95 12.56 3.02
CA ILE A 257 -1.71 13.25 2.62
C ILE A 257 -0.53 12.32 2.84
N TRP A 258 0.45 12.42 1.95
CA TRP A 258 1.61 11.56 1.88
C TRP A 258 2.85 12.43 1.84
N ILE A 259 3.79 12.23 2.76
CA ILE A 259 5.04 13.00 2.82
C ILE A 259 6.21 12.05 2.99
N GLY A 260 7.23 12.16 2.13
CA GLY A 260 8.43 11.33 2.25
C GLY A 260 9.46 11.68 1.18
N ASP A 261 10.53 10.90 1.10
CA ASP A 261 11.61 11.08 0.13
C ASP A 261 11.95 9.78 -0.60
N GLU A 262 12.95 9.80 -1.47
CA GLU A 262 13.33 8.68 -2.36
C GLU A 262 13.64 7.34 -1.67
N ARG A 263 13.83 7.35 -0.35
CA ARG A 263 14.16 6.15 0.44
C ARG A 263 12.91 5.34 0.79
N ALA A 264 11.74 5.98 0.88
CA ALA A 264 10.50 5.32 1.25
C ALA A 264 9.79 4.67 0.05
N VAL A 265 9.36 3.42 0.18
CA VAL A 265 8.72 2.64 -0.89
C VAL A 265 7.44 2.01 -0.36
N SER A 266 6.33 2.27 -1.05
CA SER A 266 5.08 1.53 -0.84
C SER A 266 5.10 0.28 -1.71
N ALA A 267 5.09 -0.90 -1.09
CA ALA A 267 5.11 -2.18 -1.80
C ALA A 267 3.85 -2.40 -2.64
N MET A 268 3.90 -3.41 -3.51
CA MET A 268 2.78 -3.75 -4.38
C MET A 268 1.54 -4.12 -3.56
N HIS A 269 0.45 -3.40 -3.77
CA HIS A 269 -0.86 -3.63 -3.14
C HIS A 269 -1.98 -3.13 -4.06
N LYS A 270 -3.24 -3.23 -3.61
CA LYS A 270 -4.42 -2.70 -4.31
C LYS A 270 -5.40 -2.13 -3.28
N ASP A 271 -6.22 -1.17 -3.74
CA ASP A 271 -7.26 -0.54 -2.95
C ASP A 271 -8.65 -0.79 -3.55
N HIS A 272 -9.68 -0.67 -2.72
CA HIS A 272 -11.09 -0.76 -3.14
C HIS A 272 -11.68 0.63 -3.44
N TYR A 273 -10.83 1.58 -3.84
CA TYR A 273 -11.17 2.98 -4.04
C TYR A 273 -10.85 3.42 -5.46
N GLU A 274 -11.74 4.21 -6.04
CA GLU A 274 -11.42 5.09 -7.15
C GLU A 274 -10.55 6.23 -6.60
N ASN A 275 -9.28 6.25 -6.99
CA ASN A 275 -8.26 7.06 -6.32
C ASN A 275 -7.80 8.21 -7.23
N LEU A 276 -8.05 9.44 -6.80
CA LEU A 276 -7.51 10.65 -7.44
C LEU A 276 -6.28 11.12 -6.65
N PHE A 277 -5.09 10.76 -7.13
CA PHE A 277 -3.82 11.07 -6.48
C PHE A 277 -3.15 12.30 -7.10
N TYR A 278 -3.07 13.40 -6.36
CA TYR A 278 -2.46 14.66 -6.80
C TYR A 278 -1.11 14.91 -6.13
N VAL A 279 -0.12 15.37 -6.89
CA VAL A 279 1.21 15.70 -6.34
C VAL A 279 1.32 17.21 -6.11
N LEU A 280 1.51 17.61 -4.84
CA LEU A 280 1.67 19.00 -4.41
C LEU A 280 3.10 19.50 -4.64
N SER A 281 4.10 18.66 -4.39
CA SER A 281 5.51 18.94 -4.66
C SER A 281 6.30 17.64 -4.89
N GLY A 282 7.37 17.72 -5.67
CA GLY A 282 8.18 16.55 -6.03
C GLY A 282 7.60 15.73 -7.18
N GLU A 283 7.79 14.41 -7.12
CA GLU A 283 7.32 13.45 -8.14
C GLU A 283 7.06 12.08 -7.49
N LYS A 284 5.90 11.48 -7.81
CA LYS A 284 5.62 10.07 -7.52
C LYS A 284 5.82 9.23 -8.78
N VAL A 285 6.37 8.03 -8.59
CA VAL A 285 6.57 7.04 -9.66
C VAL A 285 5.80 5.78 -9.30
N PHE A 286 4.73 5.54 -10.04
CA PHE A 286 3.86 4.38 -9.90
C PHE A 286 4.32 3.26 -10.85
N SER A 287 4.27 2.05 -10.34
CA SER A 287 4.45 0.83 -11.12
C SER A 287 3.16 0.03 -10.99
N LEU A 288 2.40 -0.07 -12.09
CA LEU A 288 1.02 -0.53 -12.08
C LEU A 288 0.88 -1.94 -12.66
N CYS A 289 -0.10 -2.71 -12.20
CA CYS A 289 -0.60 -3.90 -12.88
C CYS A 289 -2.14 -3.85 -12.87
N PRO A 290 -2.80 -4.18 -13.99
CA PRO A 290 -4.25 -4.17 -14.04
C PRO A 290 -4.87 -5.22 -13.10
N PRO A 291 -6.14 -5.06 -12.67
CA PRO A 291 -6.83 -6.02 -11.80
C PRO A 291 -6.87 -7.46 -12.34
N ALA A 292 -6.73 -7.62 -13.66
CA ALA A 292 -6.75 -8.91 -14.36
C ALA A 292 -5.53 -9.76 -14.01
N ASP A 293 -4.45 -9.13 -13.56
CA ASP A 293 -3.24 -9.81 -13.11
C ASP A 293 -3.37 -10.41 -11.72
N ALA A 294 -4.52 -10.29 -11.04
CA ALA A 294 -4.73 -10.86 -9.71
C ALA A 294 -4.37 -12.35 -9.61
N ALA A 295 -4.62 -13.10 -10.69
CA ALA A 295 -4.29 -14.52 -10.78
C ALA A 295 -2.77 -14.81 -10.84
N PHE A 296 -1.95 -13.80 -11.12
CA PHE A 296 -0.52 -13.93 -11.42
C PHE A 296 0.39 -13.33 -10.35
N LEU A 297 -0.16 -12.54 -9.42
CA LEU A 297 0.62 -11.81 -8.39
C LEU A 297 0.82 -12.57 -7.07
N TYR A 298 0.30 -13.79 -6.94
CA TYR A 298 0.54 -14.65 -5.77
C TYR A 298 0.15 -14.01 -4.44
N GLU A 299 -1.04 -13.41 -4.38
CA GLU A 299 -1.62 -12.94 -3.13
C GLU A 299 -1.85 -14.14 -2.18
N ARG A 300 -1.31 -14.06 -0.96
CA ARG A 300 -1.37 -15.14 0.03
C ARG A 300 -1.54 -14.62 1.45
N GLN A 301 -2.09 -15.46 2.32
CA GLN A 301 -2.12 -15.15 3.75
C GLN A 301 -0.73 -15.31 4.36
N VAL A 302 -0.26 -14.26 5.05
CA VAL A 302 0.99 -14.24 5.81
C VAL A 302 0.73 -13.74 7.22
N VAL A 303 1.59 -14.10 8.16
CA VAL A 303 1.57 -13.53 9.52
C VAL A 303 1.91 -12.04 9.44
N SER A 304 1.29 -11.23 10.30
CA SER A 304 1.62 -9.80 10.43
C SER A 304 2.46 -9.50 11.68
N GLY A 305 3.26 -8.45 11.59
CA GLY A 305 4.03 -7.92 12.71
C GLY A 305 4.39 -6.45 12.48
N GLN A 306 5.18 -5.90 13.40
CA GLN A 306 5.61 -4.50 13.39
C GLN A 306 7.10 -4.40 13.73
N PHE A 307 7.80 -3.47 13.08
CA PHE A 307 9.17 -3.14 13.45
C PHE A 307 9.27 -2.57 14.87
N GLN A 308 10.33 -2.93 15.58
CA GLN A 308 10.67 -2.40 16.90
C GLN A 308 12.20 -2.29 17.06
N PRO A 309 12.72 -1.18 17.62
CA PRO A 309 14.10 -1.06 18.07
C PRO A 309 14.53 -2.23 18.96
N THR A 310 15.70 -2.79 18.70
CA THR A 310 16.27 -3.89 19.52
C THR A 310 16.73 -3.34 20.87
N THR A 311 16.18 -3.85 21.98
CA THR A 311 16.56 -3.45 23.35
C THR A 311 17.73 -4.24 23.94
N ALA A 312 18.23 -5.28 23.24
CA ALA A 312 19.36 -6.07 23.69
C ALA A 312 20.68 -5.30 23.52
N GLN A 313 21.50 -5.22 24.58
CA GLN A 313 22.84 -4.62 24.49
C GLN A 313 23.66 -5.31 23.39
N PRO A 314 24.47 -4.58 22.61
CA PRO A 314 25.38 -5.19 21.65
C PRO A 314 26.40 -6.02 22.42
N VAL A 315 26.22 -7.34 22.43
CA VAL A 315 27.24 -8.28 22.89
C VAL A 315 28.34 -8.29 21.81
N ARG A 316 29.28 -7.35 21.92
CA ARG A 316 30.61 -7.38 21.28
C ARG A 316 30.66 -7.70 19.78
N SER A 317 29.72 -7.18 18.98
CA SER A 317 29.90 -7.09 17.53
C SER A 317 29.31 -5.80 17.01
N ASP A 318 30.06 -5.08 16.17
CA ASP A 318 29.61 -3.90 15.41
C ASP A 318 28.49 -4.22 14.38
N THR A 319 27.87 -5.40 14.46
CA THR A 319 26.93 -5.97 13.48
C THR A 319 25.61 -6.45 14.09
N ALA A 320 25.29 -6.09 15.34
CA ALA A 320 24.00 -6.48 15.95
C ALA A 320 22.84 -5.73 15.28
N PRO A 321 21.73 -6.41 14.89
CA PRO A 321 20.61 -5.73 14.24
C PRO A 321 19.95 -4.78 15.23
N THR A 322 19.94 -3.49 14.87
CA THR A 322 19.30 -2.39 15.62
C THR A 322 17.77 -2.49 15.63
N TRP A 323 17.21 -3.37 14.80
CA TRP A 323 15.78 -3.58 14.62
C TRP A 323 15.38 -5.06 14.72
N SER A 324 14.19 -5.29 15.23
CA SER A 324 13.52 -6.59 15.37
C SER A 324 12.04 -6.47 14.97
N VAL A 325 11.36 -7.60 14.84
CA VAL A 325 9.93 -7.65 14.50
C VAL A 325 9.14 -8.23 15.66
N THR A 326 8.12 -7.51 16.11
CA THR A 326 7.13 -8.02 17.06
C THR A 326 5.92 -8.52 16.29
N LEU A 327 5.59 -9.80 16.40
CA LEU A 327 4.43 -10.40 15.71
C LEU A 327 3.11 -9.98 16.37
N ASP A 328 2.10 -9.72 15.55
CA ASP A 328 0.76 -9.39 16.01
C ASP A 328 0.06 -10.65 16.54
N THR A 329 -0.49 -10.59 17.76
CA THR A 329 -1.23 -11.70 18.38
C THR A 329 -2.72 -11.46 18.31
N VAL A 330 -3.50 -12.52 18.05
CA VAL A 330 -4.97 -12.46 18.17
C VAL A 330 -5.34 -12.76 19.62
N ASP A 331 -5.79 -11.76 20.37
CA ASP A 331 -6.32 -11.99 21.71
C ASP A 331 -7.62 -12.81 21.60
N GLN A 332 -7.69 -13.97 22.25
CA GLN A 332 -8.95 -14.71 22.38
C GLN A 332 -9.86 -13.96 23.36
N THR A 333 -10.64 -13.01 22.87
CA THR A 333 -11.85 -12.58 23.55
C THR A 333 -12.95 -13.62 23.27
N ASP A 334 -13.03 -14.66 24.11
CA ASP A 334 -14.29 -15.02 24.80
C ASP A 334 -14.27 -16.43 25.42
N GLU A 335 -14.81 -16.43 26.65
CA GLU A 335 -15.31 -17.48 27.53
C GLU A 335 -15.41 -18.93 26.98
N SER A 336 -14.54 -19.81 27.49
CA SER A 336 -14.91 -21.15 28.00
C SER A 336 -13.71 -21.85 28.65
N PRO A 337 -13.78 -22.27 29.93
CA PRO A 337 -12.72 -23.03 30.56
C PRO A 337 -12.88 -24.51 30.18
N SER A 338 -12.18 -24.97 29.15
CA SER A 338 -11.95 -26.42 29.04
C SER A 338 -10.55 -26.75 28.54
N SER A 339 -9.98 -27.70 29.25
CA SER A 339 -8.64 -28.25 29.21
C SER A 339 -8.11 -28.62 27.83
N SER A 340 -7.03 -27.96 27.39
CA SER A 340 -5.76 -28.61 27.04
C SER A 340 -4.67 -27.55 26.85
N LYS A 341 -3.61 -27.60 27.67
CA LYS A 341 -2.49 -26.66 27.59
C LYS A 341 -1.54 -27.08 26.47
N THR A 342 -1.86 -26.67 25.25
CA THR A 342 -0.89 -26.46 24.18
C THR A 342 -1.07 -25.01 23.75
N THR A 343 -0.28 -24.10 24.32
CA THR A 343 -0.29 -22.67 23.98
C THR A 343 0.35 -22.46 22.59
N SER A 344 -0.32 -22.87 21.52
CA SER A 344 0.00 -22.34 20.20
C SER A 344 -0.42 -20.88 20.18
N LYS A 345 0.57 -19.97 20.20
CA LYS A 345 0.32 -18.52 19.99
C LYS A 345 -0.39 -18.38 18.64
N ASN A 346 -1.58 -17.78 18.63
CA ASN A 346 -2.30 -17.50 17.38
C ASN A 346 -1.91 -16.11 16.91
N TYR A 347 -1.32 -16.02 15.73
CA TYR A 347 -0.86 -14.75 15.16
C TYR A 347 -1.88 -14.20 14.16
N ALA A 348 -1.99 -12.87 14.11
CA ALA A 348 -2.83 -12.22 13.11
C ALA A 348 -2.25 -12.46 11.71
N LYS A 349 -3.15 -12.54 10.72
CA LYS A 349 -2.79 -12.81 9.33
C LYS A 349 -3.43 -11.78 8.41
N VAL A 350 -2.69 -11.42 7.36
CA VAL A 350 -3.15 -10.52 6.30
C VAL A 350 -2.91 -11.17 4.94
N HIS A 351 -3.71 -10.79 3.95
CA HIS A 351 -3.42 -11.13 2.55
C HIS A 351 -2.42 -10.13 1.99
N TRP A 352 -1.35 -10.61 1.40
CA TRP A 352 -0.35 -9.75 0.77
C TRP A 352 0.24 -10.38 -0.50
N ILE A 353 0.70 -9.50 -1.38
CA ILE A 353 1.29 -9.86 -2.68
C ILE A 353 2.71 -10.37 -2.45
N ALA A 354 2.94 -11.64 -2.80
CA ALA A 354 4.23 -12.29 -2.59
C ALA A 354 5.24 -12.02 -3.70
N ALA A 355 4.74 -11.74 -4.89
CA ALA A 355 5.54 -11.66 -6.10
C ALA A 355 5.76 -10.20 -6.48
N ASP A 356 7.01 -9.83 -6.78
CA ASP A 356 7.32 -8.55 -7.44
C ASP A 356 7.22 -8.74 -8.96
N PRO A 357 6.19 -8.20 -9.64
CA PRO A 357 6.01 -8.37 -11.08
C PRO A 357 7.07 -7.63 -11.90
N PHE A 358 7.90 -6.77 -11.31
CA PHE A 358 8.99 -6.07 -11.98
C PHE A 358 10.32 -6.84 -11.93
N ARG A 359 10.35 -7.99 -11.24
CA ARG A 359 11.52 -8.88 -11.10
C ARG A 359 11.28 -10.28 -11.68
N GLN A 360 10.57 -10.36 -12.79
CA GLN A 360 10.11 -11.64 -13.38
C GLN A 360 11.23 -12.67 -13.56
N ASP A 361 12.43 -12.24 -13.97
CA ASP A 361 13.57 -13.15 -14.17
C ASP A 361 14.06 -13.77 -12.86
N ALA A 362 14.23 -12.97 -11.81
CA ALA A 362 14.66 -13.45 -10.49
C ALA A 362 13.58 -14.33 -9.83
N HIS A 363 12.32 -14.08 -10.16
CA HIS A 363 11.15 -14.74 -9.56
C HIS A 363 10.66 -15.96 -10.35
N ARG A 364 11.27 -16.26 -11.50
CA ARG A 364 10.79 -17.26 -12.46
C ARG A 364 10.49 -18.64 -11.85
N ASP A 365 11.36 -19.11 -10.97
CA ASP A 365 11.24 -20.45 -10.39
C ASP A 365 10.22 -20.52 -9.23
N HIS A 366 10.07 -19.43 -8.48
CA HIS A 366 9.16 -19.35 -7.33
C HIS A 366 7.75 -18.89 -7.71
N PHE A 367 7.65 -18.09 -8.77
CA PHE A 367 6.43 -17.43 -9.23
C PHE A 367 6.23 -17.56 -10.75
N PRO A 368 6.11 -18.79 -11.29
CA PRO A 368 6.10 -19.06 -12.73
C PRO A 368 4.96 -18.38 -13.52
N LEU A 369 3.86 -17.99 -12.87
CA LEU A 369 2.73 -17.32 -13.51
C LEU A 369 2.95 -15.82 -13.72
N LEU A 370 3.99 -15.22 -13.12
CA LEU A 370 4.33 -13.81 -13.34
C LEU A 370 4.57 -13.48 -14.81
N ARG A 371 5.00 -14.47 -15.62
CA ARG A 371 5.19 -14.29 -17.07
C ARG A 371 3.92 -13.87 -17.81
N TYR A 372 2.74 -14.08 -17.20
CA TYR A 372 1.45 -13.70 -17.75
C TYR A 372 0.96 -12.34 -17.23
N ALA A 373 1.66 -11.73 -16.26
CA ALA A 373 1.34 -10.41 -15.73
C ALA A 373 1.77 -9.29 -16.70
N HIS A 374 1.18 -8.12 -16.52
CA HIS A 374 1.29 -6.95 -17.38
C HIS A 374 1.79 -5.72 -16.61
N PRO A 375 3.03 -5.75 -16.12
CA PRO A 375 3.60 -4.61 -15.42
C PRO A 375 3.71 -3.38 -16.33
N MET A 376 3.19 -2.26 -15.85
CA MET A 376 3.30 -0.93 -16.43
C MET A 376 4.22 -0.08 -15.55
N PRO A 377 5.54 -0.09 -15.79
CA PRO A 377 6.50 0.62 -14.96
C PRO A 377 6.53 2.13 -15.27
N ASN A 378 7.10 2.90 -14.34
CA ASN A 378 7.50 4.30 -14.56
C ASN A 378 6.37 5.28 -14.92
N VAL A 379 5.16 5.07 -14.38
CA VAL A 379 4.10 6.08 -14.48
C VAL A 379 4.44 7.24 -13.53
N ARG A 380 4.98 8.33 -14.09
CA ARG A 380 5.43 9.49 -13.33
C ARG A 380 4.34 10.52 -13.21
N VAL A 381 4.09 10.98 -11.99
CA VAL A 381 3.13 12.04 -11.65
C VAL A 381 3.91 13.14 -10.96
N ARG A 382 3.98 14.31 -11.59
CA ARG A 382 4.78 15.44 -11.10
C ARG A 382 3.93 16.45 -10.35
N ALA A 383 4.60 17.34 -9.62
CA ALA A 383 3.95 18.49 -8.99
C ALA A 383 2.98 19.19 -9.95
N GLY A 384 1.72 19.32 -9.53
CA GLY A 384 0.64 19.89 -10.33
C GLY A 384 -0.20 18.89 -11.15
N GLU A 385 0.20 17.62 -11.20
CA GLU A 385 -0.50 16.56 -11.91
C GLU A 385 -1.33 15.69 -10.96
N MET A 386 -2.48 15.22 -11.45
CA MET A 386 -3.34 14.24 -10.80
C MET A 386 -3.30 12.93 -11.58
N LEU A 387 -3.06 11.80 -10.91
CA LEU A 387 -3.31 10.47 -11.44
C LEU A 387 -4.70 10.01 -11.00
N TYR A 388 -5.55 9.67 -11.96
CA TYR A 388 -6.65 8.75 -11.68
C TYR A 388 -6.11 7.33 -11.70
N LEU A 389 -6.13 6.68 -10.54
CA LEU A 389 -5.80 5.28 -10.33
C LEU A 389 -7.11 4.52 -10.06
N PRO A 390 -7.59 3.69 -11.02
CA PRO A 390 -8.87 3.02 -10.86
C PRO A 390 -8.85 2.00 -9.72
N ALA A 391 -10.02 1.72 -9.17
CA ALA A 391 -10.15 0.70 -8.13
C ALA A 391 -9.57 -0.66 -8.55
N LEU A 392 -9.02 -1.38 -7.56
CA LEU A 392 -8.40 -2.71 -7.68
C LEU A 392 -7.11 -2.77 -8.51
N TRP A 393 -6.64 -1.65 -9.08
CA TRP A 393 -5.35 -1.63 -9.75
C TRP A 393 -4.24 -1.88 -8.75
N PHE A 394 -3.42 -2.87 -9.07
CA PHE A 394 -2.23 -3.17 -8.30
C PHE A 394 -1.19 -2.10 -8.54
N HIS A 395 -0.60 -1.55 -7.49
CA HIS A 395 0.36 -0.48 -7.61
C HIS A 395 1.46 -0.57 -6.54
N ARG A 396 2.69 -0.30 -6.98
CA ARG A 396 3.87 -0.02 -6.17
C ARG A 396 4.24 1.44 -6.37
N VAL A 397 4.56 2.15 -5.30
CA VAL A 397 4.82 3.59 -5.35
C VAL A 397 6.21 3.91 -4.82
N THR A 398 6.94 4.73 -5.57
CA THR A 398 8.25 5.27 -5.21
C THR A 398 8.29 6.78 -5.50
N GLN A 399 9.36 7.45 -5.10
CA GLN A 399 9.63 8.84 -5.46
C GLN A 399 11.13 9.02 -5.69
N ASN A 400 11.54 10.12 -6.35
CA ASN A 400 12.95 10.43 -6.63
C ASN A 400 13.48 11.61 -5.81
N CYS A 401 12.65 12.21 -4.98
CA CYS A 401 13.00 13.34 -4.12
C CYS A 401 11.98 13.48 -2.98
N GLU A 402 12.23 14.43 -2.08
CA GLU A 402 11.22 14.94 -1.14
C GLU A 402 9.93 15.28 -1.91
N THR A 403 8.83 14.65 -1.52
CA THR A 403 7.58 14.65 -2.27
C THR A 403 6.39 14.74 -1.31
N ILE A 404 5.43 15.58 -1.67
CA ILE A 404 4.13 15.68 -1.00
C ILE A 404 3.04 15.32 -1.99
N GLY A 405 2.25 14.30 -1.65
CA GLY A 405 1.06 13.91 -2.40
C GLY A 405 -0.19 14.04 -1.54
N ILE A 406 -1.34 14.25 -2.17
CA ILE A 406 -2.66 14.16 -1.56
C ILE A 406 -3.48 13.23 -2.42
N ASN A 407 -4.35 12.43 -1.81
CA ASN A 407 -5.29 11.65 -2.59
C ASN A 407 -6.70 11.69 -2.04
N TYR A 408 -7.64 11.55 -2.96
CA TYR A 408 -9.07 11.52 -2.70
C TYR A 408 -9.59 10.14 -3.06
N TRP A 409 -10.13 9.44 -2.07
CA TRP A 409 -10.67 8.11 -2.19
C TRP A 409 -12.18 8.15 -2.25
N TYR A 410 -12.73 7.52 -3.28
CA TYR A 410 -14.15 7.27 -3.45
C TYR A 410 -14.36 5.77 -3.48
N ASP A 411 -15.29 5.25 -2.68
CA ASP A 411 -15.61 3.82 -2.67
C ASP A 411 -15.93 3.36 -4.09
N MET A 412 -15.37 2.21 -4.47
CA MET A 412 -15.75 1.58 -5.73
C MET A 412 -17.20 1.11 -5.69
N CYS A 413 -17.82 0.94 -6.87
CA CYS A 413 -19.13 0.29 -6.95
C CYS A 413 -18.97 -1.23 -6.75
N PHE A 414 -19.23 -1.73 -5.53
CA PHE A 414 -19.12 -3.15 -5.21
C PHE A 414 -20.16 -4.05 -5.92
N ASP A 415 -21.26 -3.46 -6.40
CA ASP A 415 -22.26 -4.17 -7.22
C ASP A 415 -21.85 -4.26 -8.70
N SER A 416 -20.69 -3.70 -9.07
CA SER A 416 -20.14 -3.76 -10.43
C SER A 416 -19.72 -5.18 -10.81
N PRO A 417 -19.91 -5.61 -12.08
CA PRO A 417 -19.32 -6.84 -12.58
C PRO A 417 -17.80 -6.95 -12.35
N LEU A 418 -17.09 -5.81 -12.29
CA LEU A 418 -15.66 -5.78 -12.01
C LEU A 418 -15.31 -6.48 -10.69
N TRP A 419 -16.09 -6.27 -9.63
CA TRP A 419 -15.88 -6.89 -8.33
C TRP A 419 -16.08 -8.41 -8.37
N CYS A 420 -17.16 -8.86 -9.01
CA CYS A 420 -17.44 -10.28 -9.20
C CYS A 420 -16.34 -10.99 -10.00
N TYR A 421 -15.91 -10.41 -11.12
CA TYR A 421 -14.87 -11.00 -11.95
C TYR A 421 -13.50 -10.96 -11.28
N PHE A 422 -13.18 -9.91 -10.54
CA PHE A 422 -11.94 -9.84 -9.77
C PHE A 422 -11.83 -10.99 -8.75
N HIS A 423 -12.90 -11.24 -7.99
CA HIS A 423 -12.93 -12.39 -7.07
C HIS A 423 -12.88 -13.74 -7.77
N LEU A 424 -13.50 -13.87 -8.94
CA LEU A 424 -13.39 -15.07 -9.76
C LEU A 424 -11.92 -15.33 -10.15
N LEU A 425 -11.18 -14.29 -10.55
CA LEU A 425 -9.77 -14.40 -10.92
C LEU A 425 -8.89 -14.78 -9.73
N GLN A 426 -9.15 -14.25 -8.52
CA GLN A 426 -8.41 -14.64 -7.31
C GLN A 426 -8.58 -16.12 -6.94
N GLN A 427 -9.64 -16.78 -7.43
CA GLN A 427 -9.90 -18.20 -7.21
C GLN A 427 -9.30 -19.12 -8.28
N LEU A 428 -8.67 -18.56 -9.32
CA LEU A 428 -8.04 -19.35 -10.38
C LEU A 428 -6.88 -20.19 -9.82
N GLN A 429 -6.92 -21.48 -10.13
CA GLN A 429 -5.82 -22.40 -9.94
C GLN A 429 -5.30 -22.86 -11.30
N VAL A 430 -4.00 -23.09 -11.41
CA VAL A 430 -3.40 -23.56 -12.67
C VAL A 430 -3.21 -25.06 -12.61
N SER A 431 -3.64 -25.76 -13.67
CA SER A 431 -3.36 -27.19 -13.81
C SER A 431 -1.85 -27.42 -13.79
N PRO A 432 -1.32 -28.33 -12.94
CA PRO A 432 0.05 -28.77 -13.13
C PRO A 432 0.13 -29.41 -14.52
N ASN A 433 1.03 -28.87 -15.36
CA ASN A 433 1.32 -29.46 -16.65
C ASN A 433 1.62 -30.95 -16.43
N ARG A 434 0.79 -31.84 -16.97
CA ARG A 434 1.20 -33.22 -17.18
C ARG A 434 2.32 -33.15 -18.22
N GLY A 435 3.56 -33.08 -17.75
CA GLY A 435 4.71 -33.29 -18.60
C GLY A 435 4.47 -34.55 -19.39
N LYS A 436 4.46 -34.43 -20.71
CA LYS A 436 4.87 -35.56 -21.54
C LYS A 436 6.34 -35.73 -21.23
N ASP A 437 6.64 -36.69 -20.37
CA ASP A 437 7.94 -37.34 -20.38
C ASP A 437 8.11 -37.93 -21.80
N GLU A 438 8.96 -37.28 -22.61
CA GLU A 438 9.58 -37.89 -23.79
C GLU A 438 11.07 -38.10 -23.52
#